data_AF-A0A0A1U2R9-F1
#
_entry.id   AF-A0A0A1U2R9-F1
#
_cell.length_a   1.000
_cell.length_b   1.000
_cell.length_c   1.000
_cell.angle_alpha   90.00
_cell.angle_beta   90.00
_cell.angle_gamma   90.00
#
_symmetry.space_group_name_H-M   'P 1'
#
loop_
_entity.id
_entity.type
_entity.pdbx_description
1 polymer ?
#
loop_
_entity_poly.entity_id
_entity_poly.type
_entity_poly.pdbx_seq_one_letter_code
_entity_poly.pdbx_strand_id
1 'polypeptide(L)'
;MSGKHQVLVILGPSGVGKSTLVSHLMEQFPNKFSFSVSHTTRKPRGKERDGVEYNFITEEKMKEMINNNEFVEHAHVHTAFYGTSLQEIKRINANHQIAILDIDVQGSKQVRGKVDAFYLFVAPPSMEVLEQRLRGRNTETEEQIKVRLANAIKEMEGEKDADYVIVNTTREATFPELDKVILQHFDV
;
A
#
# COMPACT_ATOMS: atom_id res chain seq x y z
N MET A 1 1.41 17.50 21.68
CA MET A 1 2.44 16.79 20.91
C MET A 1 1.88 15.39 20.67
N SER A 2 1.19 15.16 19.54
CA SER A 2 0.69 13.80 19.27
C SER A 2 1.87 12.92 18.90
N GLY A 3 1.85 11.67 19.34
CA GLY A 3 2.91 10.71 19.06
C GLY A 3 3.17 10.55 17.55
N LYS A 4 4.37 10.12 17.21
CA LYS A 4 4.73 9.74 15.84
C LYS A 4 4.02 8.42 15.49
N HIS A 5 3.45 8.34 14.29
CA HIS A 5 2.74 7.14 13.84
C HIS A 5 3.71 5.96 13.65
N GLN A 6 3.18 4.74 13.75
CA GLN A 6 3.97 3.52 13.54
C GLN A 6 3.64 2.79 12.24
N VAL A 7 2.58 3.21 11.55
CA VAL A 7 2.14 2.63 10.28
C VAL A 7 1.95 3.74 9.26
N LEU A 8 2.46 3.53 8.05
CA LEU A 8 2.19 4.35 6.87
C LEU A 8 1.29 3.54 5.92
N VAL A 9 0.04 3.96 5.78
CA VAL A 9 -0.87 3.43 4.76
C VAL A 9 -0.74 4.29 3.52
N ILE A 10 -0.36 3.68 2.40
CA ILE A 10 -0.26 4.37 1.11
C ILE A 10 -1.41 3.93 0.22
N LEU A 11 -2.18 4.92 -0.22
CA LEU A 11 -3.34 4.80 -1.09
C LEU A 11 -3.08 5.51 -2.41
N GLY A 12 -3.89 5.20 -3.42
CA GLY A 12 -3.84 5.88 -4.71
C GLY A 12 -4.03 4.92 -5.86
N PRO A 13 -4.40 5.43 -7.05
CA PRO A 13 -4.76 4.57 -8.13
C PRO A 13 -3.59 3.73 -8.65
N SER A 14 -3.90 2.59 -9.23
CA SER A 14 -2.91 1.77 -9.90
C SER A 14 -2.21 2.56 -11.02
N GLY A 15 -0.87 2.51 -11.06
CA GLY A 15 -0.07 3.26 -12.05
C GLY A 15 0.39 4.65 -11.61
N VAL A 16 -0.08 5.16 -10.46
CA VAL A 16 0.28 6.51 -9.99
C VAL A 16 1.73 6.65 -9.54
N GLY A 17 2.42 5.55 -9.23
CA GLY A 17 3.84 5.54 -8.85
C GLY A 17 4.15 5.24 -7.38
N LYS A 18 3.20 4.68 -6.62
CA LYS A 18 3.38 4.32 -5.19
C LYS A 18 4.67 3.55 -4.91
N SER A 19 4.95 2.48 -5.67
CA SER A 19 6.15 1.66 -5.47
C SER A 19 7.45 2.47 -5.64
N THR A 20 7.47 3.47 -6.53
CA THR A 20 8.62 4.39 -6.68
C THR A 20 8.77 5.28 -5.46
N LEU A 21 7.67 5.81 -4.91
CA LEU A 21 7.70 6.60 -3.69
C LEU A 21 8.18 5.76 -2.50
N VAL A 22 7.71 4.52 -2.36
CA VAL A 22 8.19 3.67 -1.27
C VAL A 22 9.66 3.30 -1.43
N SER A 23 10.11 3.00 -2.64
CA SER A 23 11.54 2.73 -2.90
C SER A 23 12.38 3.93 -2.48
N HIS A 24 11.96 5.15 -2.84
CA HIS A 24 12.58 6.39 -2.37
C HIS A 24 12.61 6.49 -0.84
N LEU A 25 11.50 6.22 -0.14
CA LEU A 25 11.49 6.25 1.33
C LEU A 25 12.45 5.26 1.97
N MET A 26 12.55 4.05 1.41
CA MET A 26 13.48 3.02 1.90
C MET A 26 14.95 3.39 1.66
N GLU A 27 15.24 4.07 0.56
CA GLU A 27 16.59 4.57 0.23
C GLU A 27 16.96 5.79 1.08
N GLN A 28 16.03 6.74 1.23
CA GLN A 28 16.24 8.00 1.93
C GLN A 28 16.31 7.84 3.45
N PHE A 29 15.52 6.91 4.01
CA PHE A 29 15.47 6.63 5.44
C PHE A 29 15.84 5.16 5.70
N PRO A 30 17.13 4.80 5.53
CA PRO A 30 17.56 3.42 5.60
C PRO A 30 17.26 2.83 6.99
N ASN A 31 16.75 1.60 7.00
CA ASN A 31 16.32 0.87 8.20
C ASN A 31 15.16 1.51 8.99
N LYS A 32 14.51 2.57 8.50
CA LYS A 32 13.35 3.17 9.19
C LYS A 32 12.01 2.61 8.74
N PHE A 33 11.92 2.12 7.51
CA PHE A 33 10.71 1.54 6.97
C PHE A 33 10.88 0.05 6.65
N SER A 34 9.79 -0.70 6.78
CA SER A 34 9.68 -2.05 6.22
C SER A 34 8.33 -2.20 5.52
N PHE A 35 8.34 -2.81 4.34
CA PHE A 35 7.10 -3.26 3.72
C PHE A 35 6.50 -4.39 4.56
N SER A 36 5.19 -4.35 4.74
CA SER A 36 4.44 -5.44 5.34
C SER A 36 4.22 -6.56 4.33
N VAL A 37 4.64 -7.78 4.66
CA VAL A 37 4.40 -8.96 3.81
C VAL A 37 3.02 -9.54 4.10
N SER A 38 2.07 -9.33 3.20
CA SER A 38 0.70 -9.83 3.34
C SER A 38 0.61 -11.35 3.16
N HIS A 39 -0.44 -11.95 3.68
CA HIS A 39 -0.80 -13.34 3.44
C HIS A 39 -1.64 -13.46 2.17
N THR A 40 -1.55 -14.59 1.48
CA THR A 40 -2.47 -14.92 0.39
C THR A 40 -2.76 -16.40 0.28
N THR A 41 -3.96 -16.75 -0.19
CA THR A 41 -4.36 -18.14 -0.51
C THR A 41 -4.04 -18.54 -1.94
N ARG A 42 -3.59 -17.59 -2.78
CA ARG A 42 -3.15 -17.89 -4.14
C ARG A 42 -1.82 -18.65 -4.10
N LYS A 43 -1.61 -19.56 -5.04
CA LYS A 43 -0.31 -20.22 -5.22
C LYS A 43 0.78 -19.23 -5.67
N PRO A 44 2.05 -19.38 -5.24
CA PRO A 44 3.17 -18.59 -5.74
C PRO A 44 3.27 -18.62 -7.28
N ARG A 45 3.70 -17.53 -7.89
CA ARG A 45 3.94 -17.40 -9.34
C ARG A 45 5.43 -17.23 -9.61
N GLY A 46 5.93 -17.94 -10.63
CA GLY A 46 7.30 -17.75 -11.12
C GLY A 46 8.36 -17.96 -10.04
N LYS A 47 8.98 -16.85 -9.61
CA LYS A 47 10.08 -16.84 -8.62
C LYS A 47 9.67 -16.30 -7.25
N GLU A 48 8.38 -16.08 -7.01
CA GLU A 48 7.89 -15.67 -5.69
C GLU A 48 8.27 -16.70 -4.61
N ARG A 49 8.67 -16.19 -3.45
CA ARG A 49 9.12 -16.95 -2.29
C ARG A 49 8.25 -16.63 -1.10
N ASP A 50 7.96 -17.68 -0.33
CA ASP A 50 7.23 -17.56 0.92
C ASP A 50 7.99 -16.68 1.92
N GLY A 51 7.24 -15.80 2.58
CA GLY A 51 7.77 -14.81 3.54
C GLY A 51 8.53 -13.64 2.91
N VAL A 52 8.60 -13.55 1.57
CA VAL A 52 9.25 -12.43 0.86
C VAL A 52 8.21 -11.59 0.12
N GLU A 53 7.60 -12.14 -0.93
CA GLU A 53 6.56 -11.41 -1.66
C GLU A 53 5.19 -11.56 -0.99
N TYR A 54 4.89 -12.75 -0.48
CA TYR A 54 3.70 -13.05 0.33
C TYR A 54 4.00 -14.18 1.33
N ASN A 55 3.19 -14.25 2.37
CA ASN A 55 3.02 -15.46 3.18
C ASN A 55 1.93 -16.33 2.53
N PHE A 56 2.32 -17.45 1.92
CA PHE A 56 1.40 -18.31 1.18
C PHE A 56 0.77 -19.34 2.12
N ILE A 57 -0.53 -19.17 2.39
CA ILE A 57 -1.29 -20.01 3.32
C ILE A 57 -2.46 -20.70 2.63
N THR A 58 -3.04 -21.74 3.25
CA THR A 58 -4.24 -22.38 2.72
C THR A 58 -5.49 -21.53 2.99
N GLU A 59 -6.56 -21.78 2.24
CA GLU A 59 -7.84 -21.12 2.50
C GLU A 59 -8.40 -21.42 3.89
N GLU A 60 -8.22 -22.64 4.38
CA GLU A 60 -8.65 -23.05 5.72
C GLU A 60 -7.95 -22.21 6.78
N LYS A 61 -6.62 -22.03 6.65
CA LYS A 61 -5.85 -21.21 7.58
C LYS A 61 -6.23 -19.72 7.47
N MET A 62 -6.45 -19.21 6.27
CA MET A 62 -6.93 -17.84 6.09
C MET A 62 -8.26 -17.62 6.81
N LYS A 63 -9.23 -18.53 6.63
CA LYS A 63 -10.54 -18.46 7.28
C LYS A 63 -10.43 -18.54 8.81
N GLU A 64 -9.56 -19.41 9.32
CA GLU A 64 -9.25 -19.50 10.76
C GLU A 64 -8.72 -18.17 11.30
N MET A 65 -7.72 -17.58 10.65
CA MET A 65 -7.12 -16.30 11.07
C MET A 65 -8.10 -15.13 10.97
N ILE A 66 -8.98 -15.12 9.97
CA ILE A 66 -10.08 -14.14 9.87
C ILE A 66 -11.02 -14.29 11.07
N ASN A 67 -11.46 -15.51 11.39
CA ASN A 67 -12.36 -15.76 12.52
C ASN A 67 -11.74 -15.37 13.87
N ASN A 68 -10.41 -15.48 13.98
CA ASN A 68 -9.66 -15.08 15.16
C ASN A 68 -9.33 -13.58 15.22
N ASN A 69 -9.78 -12.78 14.24
CA ASN A 69 -9.46 -11.34 14.12
C ASN A 69 -7.96 -11.04 14.07
N GLU A 70 -7.18 -11.92 13.42
CA GLU A 70 -5.72 -11.78 13.34
C GLU A 70 -5.26 -10.78 12.27
N PHE A 71 -6.17 -10.33 11.39
CA PHE A 71 -5.88 -9.42 10.29
C PHE A 71 -6.28 -7.97 10.61
N VAL A 72 -5.38 -7.04 10.28
CA VAL A 72 -5.70 -5.60 10.27
C VAL A 72 -6.61 -5.27 9.09
N GLU A 73 -6.38 -5.90 7.95
CA GLU A 73 -7.23 -5.87 6.78
C GLU A 73 -7.19 -7.22 6.06
N HIS A 74 -8.29 -7.57 5.41
CA HIS A 74 -8.31 -8.67 4.45
C HIS A 74 -9.34 -8.42 3.35
N ALA A 75 -9.13 -9.02 2.19
CA ALA A 75 -10.05 -8.96 1.07
C ALA A 75 -10.05 -10.28 0.29
N HIS A 76 -11.19 -10.60 -0.31
CA HIS A 76 -11.28 -11.66 -1.32
C HIS A 76 -11.21 -11.00 -2.70
N VAL A 77 -10.06 -11.14 -3.36
CA VAL A 77 -9.79 -10.50 -4.65
C VAL A 77 -9.76 -11.58 -5.72
N HIS A 78 -10.73 -11.50 -6.64
CA HIS A 78 -11.01 -12.52 -7.65
C HIS A 78 -11.27 -13.91 -7.04
N THR A 79 -10.23 -14.74 -6.95
CA THR A 79 -10.31 -16.16 -6.54
C THR A 79 -9.41 -16.48 -5.35
N ALA A 80 -8.84 -15.46 -4.71
CA ALA A 80 -7.92 -15.66 -3.61
C ALA A 80 -8.16 -14.61 -2.52
N PHE A 81 -7.90 -15.00 -1.29
CA PHE A 81 -7.86 -14.08 -0.17
C PHE A 81 -6.48 -13.44 -0.07
N TYR A 82 -6.46 -12.21 0.42
CA TYR A 82 -5.29 -11.46 0.80
C TYR A 82 -5.55 -10.84 2.17
N GLY A 83 -4.50 -10.67 2.98
CA GLY A 83 -4.65 -9.92 4.22
C GLY A 83 -3.34 -9.65 4.95
N THR A 84 -3.29 -8.51 5.62
CA THR A 84 -2.15 -8.08 6.42
C THR A 84 -2.39 -8.40 7.89
N SER A 85 -1.51 -9.17 8.52
CA SER A 85 -1.72 -9.61 9.91
C SER A 85 -1.30 -8.53 10.91
N LEU A 86 -1.98 -8.48 12.05
CA LEU A 86 -1.57 -7.64 13.19
C LEU A 86 -0.19 -8.05 13.71
N GLN A 87 0.16 -9.34 13.60
CA GLN A 87 1.47 -9.85 13.98
C GLN A 87 2.59 -9.27 13.11
N GLU A 88 2.35 -9.09 11.81
CA GLU A 88 3.34 -8.52 10.89
C GLU A 88 3.65 -7.06 11.24
N ILE A 89 2.62 -6.26 11.53
CA ILE A 89 2.80 -4.88 12.02
C ILE A 89 3.60 -4.87 13.33
N LYS A 90 3.24 -5.74 14.28
CA LYS A 90 3.96 -5.84 15.56
C LYS A 90 5.43 -6.22 15.37
N ARG A 91 5.72 -7.14 14.44
CA ARG A 91 7.10 -7.57 14.13
C ARG A 91 7.93 -6.41 13.59
N ILE A 92 7.38 -5.62 12.67
CA ILE A 92 8.05 -4.45 12.10
C ILE A 92 8.29 -3.38 13.18
N ASN A 93 7.26 -3.05 13.95
CA ASN A 93 7.36 -2.02 14.99
C ASN A 93 8.32 -2.43 16.11
N ALA A 94 8.39 -3.72 16.46
CA ALA A 94 9.35 -4.25 17.44
C ALA A 94 10.81 -4.08 17.01
N ASN A 95 11.08 -3.95 15.71
CA ASN A 95 12.40 -3.62 15.17
C ASN A 95 12.66 -2.11 15.08
N HIS A 96 11.81 -1.28 15.72
CA HIS A 96 11.86 0.18 15.63
C HIS A 96 11.70 0.73 14.21
N GLN A 97 10.98 -0.02 13.36
CA GLN A 97 10.66 0.37 12.00
C GLN A 97 9.19 0.75 11.86
N ILE A 98 8.87 1.50 10.82
CA ILE A 98 7.52 1.90 10.43
C ILE A 98 7.01 0.91 9.38
N ALA A 99 5.84 0.33 9.63
CA ALA A 99 5.21 -0.58 8.67
C ALA A 99 4.58 0.18 7.51
N ILE A 100 4.96 -0.15 6.27
CA ILE A 100 4.31 0.37 5.06
C ILE A 100 3.28 -0.64 4.57
N LEU A 101 2.03 -0.18 4.46
CA LEU A 101 0.90 -0.92 3.88
C LEU A 101 0.50 -0.25 2.56
N ASP A 102 0.72 -0.94 1.44
CA ASP A 102 0.19 -0.57 0.12
C ASP A 102 -1.10 -1.37 -0.13
N ILE A 103 -2.24 -0.76 0.22
CA ILE A 103 -3.56 -1.40 0.23
C ILE A 103 -4.57 -0.55 -0.53
N ASP A 104 -5.67 -1.16 -0.97
CA ASP A 104 -6.75 -0.45 -1.64
C ASP A 104 -7.67 0.31 -0.67
N VAL A 105 -8.68 1.00 -1.22
CA VAL A 105 -9.67 1.78 -0.45
C VAL A 105 -10.49 0.91 0.50
N GLN A 106 -10.71 -0.37 0.18
CA GLN A 106 -11.42 -1.28 1.08
C GLN A 106 -10.53 -1.69 2.26
N GLY A 107 -9.27 -2.00 2.00
CA GLY A 107 -8.28 -2.31 3.01
C GLY A 107 -8.06 -1.14 3.96
N SER A 108 -7.91 0.08 3.44
CA SER A 108 -7.66 1.26 4.29
C SER A 108 -8.78 1.53 5.29
N LYS A 109 -10.04 1.35 4.87
CA LYS A 109 -11.21 1.45 5.73
C LYS A 109 -11.21 0.41 6.85
N GLN A 110 -10.69 -0.79 6.59
CA GLN A 110 -10.55 -1.83 7.62
C GLN A 110 -9.41 -1.52 8.60
N VAL A 111 -8.32 -0.90 8.14
CA VAL A 111 -7.19 -0.52 9.00
C VAL A 111 -7.58 0.63 9.95
N ARG A 112 -8.45 1.53 9.50
CA ARG A 112 -8.83 2.75 10.25
C ARG A 112 -9.34 2.41 11.64
N GLY A 113 -8.66 2.94 12.66
CA GLY A 113 -9.00 2.71 14.06
C GLY A 113 -8.51 1.40 14.67
N LYS A 114 -7.87 0.50 13.90
CA LYS A 114 -7.26 -0.73 14.43
C LYS A 114 -5.81 -0.56 14.87
N VAL A 115 -5.08 0.34 14.22
CA VAL A 115 -3.67 0.66 14.49
C VAL A 115 -3.43 2.17 14.37
N ASP A 116 -2.34 2.65 14.98
CA ASP A 116 -1.90 4.04 14.83
C ASP A 116 -1.21 4.23 13.47
N ALA A 117 -1.99 4.70 12.50
CA ALA A 117 -1.58 4.83 11.10
C ALA A 117 -1.77 6.26 10.58
N PHE A 118 -0.84 6.66 9.71
CA PHE A 118 -0.95 7.83 8.86
C PHE A 118 -1.35 7.40 7.44
N TYR A 119 -2.37 8.04 6.89
CA TYR A 119 -2.94 7.72 5.58
C TYR A 119 -2.45 8.73 4.53
N LEU A 120 -1.54 8.28 3.68
CA LEU A 120 -1.03 9.07 2.56
C LEU A 120 -1.70 8.63 1.26
N PHE A 121 -2.44 9.54 0.62
CA PHE A 121 -2.98 9.32 -0.71
C PHE A 121 -2.06 9.90 -1.78
N VAL A 122 -1.76 9.10 -2.80
CA VAL A 122 -0.94 9.50 -3.95
C VAL A 122 -1.86 9.71 -5.14
N ALA A 123 -2.06 10.97 -5.51
CA ALA A 123 -2.90 11.37 -6.64
C ALA A 123 -2.07 11.51 -7.93
N PRO A 124 -2.63 11.17 -9.11
CA PRO A 124 -2.04 11.59 -10.37
C PRO A 124 -2.29 13.10 -10.60
N PRO A 125 -1.46 13.78 -11.43
CA PRO A 125 -1.72 15.19 -11.78
C PRO A 125 -3.03 15.39 -12.52
N SER A 126 -3.42 14.39 -13.33
CA SER A 126 -4.74 14.27 -13.95
C SER A 126 -4.99 12.82 -14.38
N MET A 127 -6.23 12.48 -14.72
CA MET A 127 -6.58 11.15 -15.23
C MET A 127 -5.93 10.87 -16.59
N GLU A 128 -5.76 11.91 -17.42
CA GLU A 128 -5.09 11.82 -18.72
C GLU A 128 -3.60 11.47 -18.54
N VAL A 129 -2.93 12.08 -17.55
CA VAL A 129 -1.54 11.75 -17.22
C VAL A 129 -1.43 10.31 -16.70
N LEU A 130 -2.39 9.86 -15.90
CA LEU A 130 -2.44 8.47 -15.44
C LEU A 130 -2.60 7.49 -16.61
N GLU A 131 -3.51 7.79 -17.54
CA GLU A 131 -3.71 6.99 -18.75
C GLU A 131 -2.44 6.93 -19.61
N GLN A 132 -1.79 8.07 -19.85
CA GLN A 132 -0.51 8.11 -20.56
C GLN A 132 0.56 7.24 -19.89
N ARG A 133 0.64 7.26 -18.55
CA ARG A 133 1.58 6.41 -17.79
C ARG A 133 1.26 4.92 -17.90
N LEU A 134 -0.01 4.54 -17.90
CA LEU A 134 -0.42 3.13 -18.07
C LEU A 134 -0.09 2.64 -19.48
N ARG A 135 -0.45 3.42 -20.49
CA ARG A 135 -0.17 3.13 -21.91
C ARG A 135 1.32 3.06 -22.20
N GLY A 136 2.10 3.99 -21.66
CA GLY A 136 3.55 4.07 -21.89
C GLY A 136 4.35 2.86 -21.41
N ARG A 137 3.76 1.98 -20.59
CA ARG A 137 4.42 0.73 -20.16
C ARG A 137 4.46 -0.33 -21.26
N ASN A 138 3.59 -0.27 -22.27
CA ASN A 138 3.52 -1.22 -23.39
C ASN A 138 3.46 -2.71 -22.97
N THR A 139 2.91 -2.99 -21.78
CA THR A 139 2.81 -4.34 -21.21
C THR A 139 1.38 -4.88 -21.20
N GLU A 140 0.39 -4.06 -21.57
CA GLU A 140 -1.03 -4.32 -21.36
C GLU A 140 -1.83 -4.07 -22.65
N THR A 141 -2.92 -4.83 -22.84
CA THR A 141 -3.85 -4.61 -23.94
C THR A 141 -4.76 -3.42 -23.67
N GLU A 142 -5.43 -2.91 -24.71
CA GLU A 142 -6.42 -1.83 -24.57
C GLU A 142 -7.54 -2.17 -23.58
N GLU A 143 -8.00 -3.42 -23.59
CA GLU A 143 -9.03 -3.89 -22.66
C GLU A 143 -8.53 -3.85 -21.21
N GLN A 144 -7.28 -4.28 -20.97
CA GLN A 144 -6.66 -4.24 -19.65
C GLN A 144 -6.49 -2.79 -19.16
N ILE A 145 -6.06 -1.88 -20.05
CA ILE A 145 -5.92 -0.44 -19.73
C ILE A 145 -7.27 0.16 -19.33
N LYS A 146 -8.34 -0.11 -20.09
CA LYS A 146 -9.69 0.39 -19.76
C LYS A 146 -10.18 -0.10 -18.40
N VAL A 147 -9.94 -1.37 -18.07
CA VAL A 147 -10.27 -1.92 -16.75
C VAL A 147 -9.50 -1.20 -15.65
N ARG A 148 -8.19 -0.97 -15.85
CA ARG A 148 -7.37 -0.26 -14.85
C ARG A 148 -7.79 1.19 -14.67
N LEU A 149 -8.16 1.90 -15.74
CA LEU A 149 -8.68 3.27 -15.64
C LEU A 149 -10.02 3.32 -14.92
N ALA A 150 -10.93 2.38 -15.19
CA ALA A 150 -12.20 2.29 -14.49
C ALA A 150 -12.01 2.01 -12.99
N ASN A 151 -11.03 1.18 -12.63
CA ASN A 151 -10.66 0.94 -11.24
C ASN A 151 -10.01 2.18 -10.60
N ALA A 152 -9.12 2.87 -11.32
CA ALA A 152 -8.47 4.08 -10.84
C ALA A 152 -9.47 5.15 -10.42
N ILE A 153 -10.57 5.34 -11.17
CA ILE A 153 -11.64 6.29 -10.81
C ILE A 153 -12.25 5.96 -9.43
N LYS A 154 -12.44 4.67 -9.13
CA LYS A 154 -12.95 4.24 -7.81
C LYS A 154 -11.89 4.41 -6.73
N GLU A 155 -10.62 4.12 -7.05
CA GLU A 155 -9.50 4.30 -6.13
C GLU A 155 -9.30 5.77 -5.74
N MET A 156 -9.66 6.73 -6.61
CA MET A 156 -9.67 8.16 -6.30
C MET A 156 -10.60 8.53 -5.13
N GLU A 157 -11.62 7.73 -4.83
CA GLU A 157 -12.48 7.98 -3.66
C GLU A 157 -11.71 7.90 -2.34
N GLY A 158 -10.61 7.17 -2.30
CA GLY A 158 -9.75 7.04 -1.12
C GLY A 158 -9.08 8.34 -0.69
N GLU A 159 -9.03 9.36 -1.56
CA GLU A 159 -8.48 10.68 -1.24
C GLU A 159 -9.20 11.32 -0.04
N LYS A 160 -10.51 11.11 0.07
CA LYS A 160 -11.36 11.71 1.13
C LYS A 160 -11.06 11.18 2.53
N ASP A 161 -10.50 9.98 2.60
CA ASP A 161 -10.22 9.27 3.86
C ASP A 161 -8.73 9.39 4.25
N ALA A 162 -7.94 10.18 3.50
CA ALA A 162 -6.51 10.36 3.72
C ALA A 162 -6.20 11.52 4.67
N ASP A 163 -5.11 11.39 5.42
CA ASP A 163 -4.62 12.45 6.28
C ASP A 163 -3.76 13.47 5.49
N TYR A 164 -3.18 13.02 4.36
CA TYR A 164 -2.45 13.88 3.42
C TYR A 164 -2.56 13.38 1.98
N VAL A 165 -2.56 14.31 1.02
CA VAL A 165 -2.60 14.03 -0.42
C VAL A 165 -1.34 14.57 -1.08
N ILE A 166 -0.56 13.70 -1.73
CA ILE A 166 0.58 14.08 -2.58
C ILE A 166 0.19 13.89 -4.05
N VAL A 167 0.41 14.93 -4.87
CA VAL A 167 0.23 14.84 -6.32
C VAL A 167 1.54 14.40 -6.98
N ASN A 168 1.61 13.16 -7.44
CA ASN A 168 2.84 12.60 -8.00
C ASN A 168 3.09 13.07 -9.44
N THR A 169 3.84 14.15 -9.57
CA THR A 169 4.22 14.79 -10.85
C THR A 169 5.58 14.28 -11.34
N THR A 170 6.67 14.92 -10.93
CA THR A 170 8.06 14.52 -11.19
C THR A 170 8.76 14.21 -9.86
N ARG A 171 9.91 13.54 -9.91
CA ARG A 171 10.67 13.17 -8.70
C ARG A 171 11.15 14.40 -7.95
N GLU A 172 11.59 15.41 -8.69
CA GLU A 172 12.16 16.66 -8.17
C GLU A 172 11.13 17.47 -7.38
N ALA A 173 9.85 17.39 -7.76
CA ALA A 173 8.76 18.03 -7.02
C ALA A 173 8.23 17.15 -5.89
N THR A 174 8.06 15.85 -6.16
CA THR A 174 7.31 14.94 -5.28
C THR A 174 8.15 14.43 -4.11
N PHE A 175 9.44 14.13 -4.31
CA PHE A 175 10.28 13.53 -3.26
C PHE A 175 10.53 14.49 -2.09
N PRO A 176 10.88 15.78 -2.32
CA PRO A 176 11.08 16.71 -1.20
C PRO A 176 9.80 16.97 -0.39
N GLU A 177 8.63 16.98 -1.05
CA GLU A 177 7.34 17.07 -0.36
C GLU A 177 7.09 15.84 0.50
N LEU A 178 7.29 14.64 -0.07
CA LEU A 178 7.14 13.39 0.64
C LEU A 178 8.05 13.32 1.87
N ASP A 179 9.35 13.64 1.73
CA ASP A 179 10.30 13.62 2.84
C ASP A 179 9.88 14.56 3.97
N LYS A 180 9.38 15.75 3.61
CA LYS A 180 8.87 16.72 4.58
C LYS A 180 7.66 16.17 5.35
N VAL A 181 6.69 15.59 4.65
CA VAL A 181 5.51 14.97 5.28
C VAL A 181 5.96 13.84 6.22
N ILE A 182 6.88 13.00 5.78
CA ILE A 182 7.39 11.90 6.61
C ILE A 182 8.07 12.41 7.87
N LEU A 183 8.97 13.40 7.78
CA LEU A 183 9.66 13.98 8.94
C LEU A 183 8.70 14.63 9.94
N GLN A 184 7.55 15.14 9.47
CA GLN A 184 6.52 15.71 10.34
C GLN A 184 5.79 14.62 11.14
N HIS A 185 5.50 13.47 10.52
CA HIS A 185 4.57 12.47 11.06
C HIS A 185 5.24 11.22 11.65
N PHE A 186 6.51 10.96 11.33
CA PHE A 186 7.24 9.77 11.75
C PHE A 186 8.58 10.10 12.45
N ASP A 187 9.16 9.11 13.14
CA ASP A 187 10.47 9.20 13.80
C ASP A 187 11.56 8.55 12.93
N VAL A 188 11.97 9.27 11.88
CA VAL A 188 12.90 8.79 10.85
C VAL A 188 14.23 9.52 10.88
#